data_AF-A0A445D1P8-F1
#
_entry.id   AF-A0A445D1P8-F1
#
_cell.length_a   1.000
_cell.length_b   1.000
_cell.length_c   1.000
_cell.angle_alpha   90.00
_cell.angle_beta   90.00
_cell.angle_gamma   90.00
#
_symmetry.space_group_name_H-M   'P 1'
#
loop_
_entity.id
_entity.type
_entity.pdbx_description
1 polymer ?
#
loop_
_entity_poly.entity_id
_entity_poly.type
_entity_poly.pdbx_seq_one_letter_code
_entity_poly.pdbx_strand_id
1 'polypeptide(L)'
;MHALNLDAMNAPKLLEYVNSDGEFVVGMEFSYEETIIAAIKDYTIRRGVDYMVCESKPTTFYAKCVQYGTSYDWLIRASLIKRKFCWVIKRYNGSHTCTRIRISQDHTKLNLDMIIEVIKSLVEADPSLKVKFVIAKVQSKFNYTTSYCKVWLTKQKAIANLFCGWEPSYEAFLL
;
A
#
# COMPACT_ATOMS: atom_id res chain seq x y z
N MET A 1 20.44 26.43 -9.13
CA MET A 1 19.21 26.25 -8.35
C MET A 1 18.16 25.64 -9.27
N HIS A 2 17.94 24.33 -9.17
CA HIS A 2 16.84 23.68 -9.88
C HIS A 2 15.55 23.96 -9.10
N ALA A 3 14.60 24.62 -9.75
CA ALA A 3 13.28 24.87 -9.18
C ALA A 3 12.58 23.52 -8.92
N LEU A 4 12.33 23.21 -7.65
CA LEU A 4 11.44 22.12 -7.27
C LEU A 4 10.03 22.56 -7.64
N ASN A 5 9.43 21.85 -8.59
CA ASN A 5 8.09 22.12 -9.07
C ASN A 5 7.09 21.75 -7.96
N LEU A 6 6.50 22.78 -7.32
CA LEU A 6 5.56 22.66 -6.20
C LEU A 6 4.19 22.09 -6.61
N ASP A 7 3.93 21.93 -7.91
CA ASP A 7 2.69 21.40 -8.44
C ASP A 7 2.53 19.87 -8.27
N ALA A 8 3.56 19.18 -7.78
CA ALA A 8 3.51 17.74 -7.51
C ALA A 8 2.73 17.34 -6.23
N MET A 9 2.23 18.31 -5.44
CA MET A 9 1.50 18.03 -4.19
C MET A 9 -0.02 17.87 -4.36
N ASN A 10 -0.57 18.05 -5.55
CA ASN A 10 -1.94 17.65 -5.83
C ASN A 10 -1.95 16.23 -6.39
N ALA A 11 -1.72 15.24 -5.51
CA ALA A 11 -2.13 13.88 -5.82
C ALA A 11 -3.66 13.91 -6.02
N PRO A 12 -4.19 13.60 -7.22
CA PRO A 12 -5.63 13.46 -7.39
C PRO A 12 -6.12 12.47 -6.35
N LYS A 13 -7.28 12.71 -5.73
CA LYS A 13 -7.90 11.69 -4.88
C LYS A 13 -7.97 10.41 -5.71
N LEU A 14 -7.28 9.35 -5.27
CA LEU A 14 -7.13 8.05 -5.96
C LEU A 14 -8.47 7.43 -6.45
N LEU A 15 -9.60 7.91 -5.92
CA LEU A 15 -10.97 7.62 -6.33
C LEU A 15 -11.34 8.11 -7.74
N GLU A 16 -10.61 9.05 -8.35
CA GLU A 16 -10.96 9.59 -9.69
C GLU A 16 -10.68 8.61 -10.85
N TYR A 17 -9.90 7.55 -10.61
CA TYR A 17 -9.47 6.64 -11.66
C TYR A 17 -10.26 5.34 -11.72
N VAL A 18 -11.21 5.10 -10.82
CA VAL A 18 -11.86 3.79 -10.72
C VAL A 18 -13.35 3.95 -11.03
N ASN A 19 -13.94 2.99 -11.76
CA ASN A 19 -15.37 3.05 -12.10
C ASN A 19 -16.24 3.08 -10.82
N SER A 20 -17.53 3.38 -10.93
CA SER A 20 -18.49 3.42 -9.81
C SER A 20 -18.44 2.18 -8.89
N ASP A 21 -18.07 1.02 -9.44
CA ASP A 21 -17.91 -0.24 -8.70
C ASP A 21 -16.53 -0.43 -8.03
N GLY A 22 -15.57 0.47 -8.25
CA GLY A 22 -14.21 0.35 -7.72
C GLY A 22 -13.33 -0.67 -8.47
N GLU A 23 -13.66 -0.99 -9.72
CA GLU A 23 -12.96 -1.92 -10.61
C GLU A 23 -12.09 -1.23 -11.68
N PHE A 24 -11.02 -1.92 -12.10
CA PHE A 24 -10.23 -1.50 -13.27
C PHE A 24 -10.95 -1.85 -14.58
N VAL A 25 -10.64 -1.10 -15.64
CA VAL A 25 -11.12 -1.38 -16.99
C VAL A 25 -9.93 -1.45 -17.94
N VAL A 26 -9.96 -2.42 -18.86
CA VAL A 26 -8.96 -2.49 -19.94
C VAL A 26 -9.04 -1.21 -20.78
N GLY A 27 -7.90 -0.56 -21.00
CA GLY A 27 -7.82 0.73 -21.68
C GLY A 27 -7.76 1.94 -20.76
N MET A 28 -7.95 1.76 -19.45
CA MET A 28 -7.78 2.84 -18.46
C MET A 28 -6.33 3.37 -18.48
N GLU A 29 -6.19 4.68 -18.65
CA GLU A 29 -4.90 5.37 -18.80
C GLU A 29 -4.47 6.08 -17.51
N PHE A 30 -3.17 6.09 -17.27
CA PHE A 30 -2.51 6.74 -16.13
C PHE A 30 -1.30 7.53 -16.64
N SER A 31 -1.05 8.69 -16.06
CA SER A 31 0.05 9.55 -16.52
C SER A 31 1.43 8.98 -16.20
N TYR A 32 1.57 8.25 -15.09
CA TYR A 32 2.86 7.79 -14.56
C TYR A 32 2.81 6.34 -14.06
N GLU A 33 3.97 5.69 -13.98
CA GLU A 33 4.12 4.32 -13.48
C GLU A 33 3.72 4.25 -11.99
N GLU A 34 4.11 5.25 -11.23
CA GLU A 34 3.86 5.34 -9.79
C GLU A 34 2.36 5.40 -9.50
N THR A 35 1.60 6.14 -10.31
CA THR A 35 0.15 6.29 -10.15
C THR A 35 -0.59 4.98 -10.38
N ILE A 36 -0.24 4.25 -11.44
CA ILE A 36 -0.90 2.97 -11.74
C ILE A 36 -0.53 1.89 -10.72
N ILE A 37 0.72 1.84 -10.26
CA ILE A 37 1.15 0.92 -9.20
C ILE A 37 0.43 1.25 -7.88
N ALA A 38 0.31 2.54 -7.52
CA ALA A 38 -0.42 2.97 -6.34
C ALA A 38 -1.90 2.59 -6.41
N ALA A 39 -2.55 2.79 -7.56
CA ALA A 39 -3.93 2.39 -7.78
C ALA A 39 -4.12 0.87 -7.63
N ILE A 40 -3.23 0.05 -8.20
CA ILE A 40 -3.28 -1.41 -8.07
C ILE A 40 -3.12 -1.83 -6.60
N LYS A 41 -2.16 -1.24 -5.88
CA LYS A 41 -1.96 -1.51 -4.45
C LYS A 41 -3.22 -1.18 -3.65
N ASP A 42 -3.78 0.01 -3.81
CA ASP A 42 -5.01 0.43 -3.13
C ASP A 42 -6.18 -0.52 -3.43
N TYR A 43 -6.40 -0.83 -4.71
CA TYR A 43 -7.43 -1.79 -5.13
C TYR A 43 -7.28 -3.14 -4.41
N THR A 44 -6.07 -3.70 -4.39
CA THR A 44 -5.83 -5.01 -3.77
C THR A 44 -6.01 -4.98 -2.25
N ILE A 45 -5.63 -3.88 -1.58
CA ILE A 45 -5.88 -3.68 -0.15
C ILE A 45 -7.39 -3.63 0.13
N ARG A 46 -8.12 -2.83 -0.64
CA ARG A 46 -9.57 -2.62 -0.49
C ARG A 46 -10.36 -3.90 -0.72
N ARG A 47 -9.95 -4.70 -1.71
CA ARG A 47 -10.54 -6.02 -2.01
C ARG A 47 -10.01 -7.15 -1.12
N GLY A 48 -9.00 -6.87 -0.29
CA GLY A 48 -8.36 -7.86 0.57
C GLY A 48 -7.65 -8.99 -0.20
N VAL A 49 -7.20 -8.69 -1.42
CA VAL A 49 -6.53 -9.61 -2.34
C VAL A 49 -5.02 -9.52 -2.17
N ASP A 50 -4.33 -10.66 -2.18
CA ASP A 50 -2.87 -10.70 -2.27
C ASP A 50 -2.41 -11.04 -3.69
N TYR A 51 -1.36 -10.34 -4.14
CA TYR A 51 -0.76 -10.51 -5.44
C TYR A 51 0.76 -10.59 -5.35
N MET A 52 1.37 -11.18 -6.39
CA MET A 52 2.79 -11.15 -6.65
C MET A 52 3.08 -10.39 -7.95
N VAL A 53 4.16 -9.60 -7.95
CA VAL A 53 4.68 -8.97 -9.17
C VAL A 53 5.46 -10.02 -9.95
N CYS A 54 5.08 -10.25 -11.20
CA CYS A 54 5.73 -11.21 -12.09
C CYS A 54 6.67 -10.53 -13.09
N GLU A 55 6.36 -9.29 -13.49
CA GLU A 55 7.20 -8.48 -14.38
C GLU A 55 7.13 -7.02 -13.93
N SER A 56 8.28 -6.37 -13.74
CA SER A 56 8.39 -4.93 -13.55
C SER A 56 9.56 -4.44 -14.39
N LYS A 57 9.25 -3.83 -15.53
CA LYS A 57 10.19 -3.27 -16.50
C LYS A 57 9.80 -1.81 -16.75
N PRO A 58 10.70 -0.97 -17.30
CA PRO A 58 10.40 0.44 -17.58
C PRO A 58 9.18 0.70 -18.48
N THR A 59 8.67 -0.33 -19.17
CA THR A 59 7.51 -0.23 -20.06
C THR A 59 6.39 -1.21 -19.73
N THR A 60 6.51 -2.02 -18.69
CA THR A 60 5.56 -3.11 -18.41
C THR A 60 5.52 -3.45 -16.93
N PHE A 61 4.31 -3.52 -16.39
CA PHE A 61 4.04 -4.01 -15.07
C PHE A 61 3.03 -5.15 -15.17
N TYR A 62 3.32 -6.29 -14.56
CA TYR A 62 2.46 -7.46 -14.56
C TYR A 62 2.42 -8.08 -13.17
N ALA A 63 1.19 -8.27 -12.69
CA ALA A 63 0.91 -8.87 -11.40
C ALA A 63 -0.19 -9.93 -11.57
N LYS A 64 -0.12 -10.97 -10.72
CA LYS A 64 -1.14 -12.01 -10.63
C LYS A 64 -1.42 -12.36 -9.18
N CYS A 65 -2.58 -12.93 -8.92
CA CYS A 65 -2.93 -13.46 -7.61
C CYS A 65 -1.90 -14.51 -7.18
N VAL A 66 -1.60 -14.57 -5.88
CA VAL A 66 -0.71 -15.60 -5.32
C VAL A 66 -1.24 -17.01 -5.59
N GLN A 67 -2.57 -17.18 -5.63
CA GLN A 67 -3.24 -18.45 -5.92
C GLN A 67 -3.62 -18.59 -7.40
N TYR A 68 -2.93 -17.87 -8.30
CA TYR A 68 -3.21 -17.95 -9.72
C TYR A 68 -3.02 -19.39 -10.25
N GLY A 69 -4.03 -19.92 -10.94
CA GLY A 69 -4.02 -21.24 -11.58
C GLY A 69 -4.53 -22.41 -10.74
N THR A 70 -4.85 -22.22 -9.46
CA THR A 70 -5.48 -23.28 -8.63
C THR A 70 -7.00 -23.25 -8.73
N SER A 71 -7.59 -22.06 -8.63
CA SER A 71 -9.03 -21.77 -8.81
C SER A 71 -9.31 -20.29 -9.09
N TYR A 72 -8.25 -19.48 -9.16
CA TYR A 72 -8.31 -18.05 -9.40
C TYR A 72 -7.46 -17.70 -10.61
N ASP A 73 -7.94 -16.74 -11.40
CA ASP A 73 -7.30 -16.30 -12.64
C ASP A 73 -7.02 -14.79 -12.62
N TRP A 74 -7.11 -14.16 -11.43
CA TRP A 74 -6.88 -12.73 -11.31
C TRP A 74 -5.46 -12.37 -11.69
N LEU A 75 -5.39 -11.44 -12.62
CA LEU A 75 -4.17 -10.80 -13.05
C LEU A 75 -4.48 -9.39 -13.49
N ILE A 76 -3.42 -8.59 -13.51
CA ILE A 76 -3.45 -7.27 -14.11
C ILE A 76 -2.13 -7.02 -14.83
N ARG A 77 -2.23 -6.50 -16.06
CA ARG A 77 -1.07 -6.09 -16.86
C ARG A 77 -1.26 -4.66 -17.29
N ALA A 78 -0.26 -3.85 -16.98
CA ALA A 78 -0.13 -2.49 -17.46
C ALA A 78 1.09 -2.33 -18.36
N SER A 79 1.03 -1.39 -19.30
CA SER A 79 2.16 -1.11 -20.19
C SER A 79 2.21 0.36 -20.58
N LEU A 80 3.43 0.88 -20.78
CA LEU A 80 3.65 2.22 -21.29
C LEU A 80 3.31 2.30 -22.78
N ILE A 81 2.39 3.19 -23.15
CA ILE A 81 2.16 3.61 -24.53
C ILE A 81 3.22 4.67 -24.87
N LYS A 82 4.34 4.26 -25.46
CA LYS A 82 5.48 5.14 -25.79
C LYS A 82 5.09 6.41 -26.56
N ARG A 83 4.10 6.32 -27.47
CA ARG A 83 3.66 7.48 -28.28
C ARG A 83 2.94 8.55 -27.47
N LYS A 84 2.22 8.16 -26.42
CA LYS A 84 1.45 9.07 -25.55
C LYS A 84 2.16 9.38 -24.23
N PHE A 85 3.23 8.65 -23.93
CA PHE A 85 3.90 8.65 -22.62
C PHE A 85 2.95 8.40 -21.44
N CYS A 86 1.89 7.62 -21.65
CA CYS A 86 0.96 7.21 -20.61
C CYS A 86 0.96 5.69 -20.42
N TRP A 87 0.69 5.26 -19.20
CA TRP A 87 0.50 3.85 -18.84
C TRP A 87 -0.94 3.45 -19.07
N VAL A 88 -1.17 2.23 -19.56
CA VAL A 88 -2.53 1.71 -19.80
C VAL A 88 -2.69 0.32 -19.23
N ILE A 89 -3.87 0.02 -18.69
CA ILE A 89 -4.27 -1.35 -18.36
C ILE A 89 -4.49 -2.11 -19.67
N LYS A 90 -3.60 -3.06 -19.98
CA LYS A 90 -3.67 -3.92 -21.17
C LYS A 90 -4.48 -5.18 -20.94
N ARG A 91 -4.48 -5.70 -19.71
CA ARG A 91 -5.23 -6.91 -19.36
C ARG A 91 -5.66 -6.84 -17.90
N TYR A 92 -6.90 -7.25 -17.65
CA TYR A 92 -7.47 -7.35 -16.33
C TYR A 92 -8.61 -8.38 -16.37
N ASN A 93 -8.59 -9.35 -15.45
CA ASN A 93 -9.58 -10.43 -15.42
C ASN A 93 -10.77 -10.14 -14.48
N GLY A 94 -10.97 -8.88 -14.06
CA GLY A 94 -12.06 -8.50 -13.15
C GLY A 94 -11.74 -8.74 -11.68
N SER A 95 -12.66 -8.40 -10.77
CA SER A 95 -12.56 -8.79 -9.36
C SER A 95 -12.52 -10.29 -9.16
N HIS A 96 -11.89 -10.71 -8.07
CA HIS A 96 -11.98 -12.09 -7.63
C HIS A 96 -11.97 -12.15 -6.11
N THR A 97 -12.43 -13.27 -5.58
CA THR A 97 -12.63 -13.50 -4.15
C THR A 97 -11.56 -14.42 -3.57
N CYS A 98 -10.28 -14.32 -4.00
CA CYS A 98 -9.27 -15.20 -3.41
C CYS A 98 -9.25 -15.02 -1.90
N THR A 99 -9.58 -16.09 -1.19
CA THR A 99 -9.46 -16.10 0.25
C THR A 99 -7.98 -15.89 0.54
N ARG A 100 -7.64 -14.80 1.24
CA ARG A 100 -6.27 -14.53 1.72
C ARG A 100 -5.65 -15.84 2.17
N ILE A 101 -4.47 -16.20 1.63
CA ILE A 101 -3.68 -17.26 2.26
C ILE A 101 -3.47 -16.76 3.69
N ARG A 102 -4.01 -17.52 4.66
CA ARG A 102 -3.82 -17.25 6.08
C ARG A 102 -2.34 -16.96 6.29
N ILE A 103 -2.06 -15.70 6.59
CA ILE A 103 -0.89 -15.29 7.34
C ILE A 103 0.43 -15.79 6.71
N SER A 104 0.87 -15.16 5.63
CA SER A 104 2.32 -14.99 5.55
C SER A 104 2.70 -14.04 6.69
N GLN A 105 3.34 -14.61 7.70
CA GLN A 105 3.73 -13.94 8.94
C GLN A 105 4.84 -12.89 8.77
N ASP A 106 5.20 -12.51 7.56
CA ASP A 106 6.06 -11.34 7.33
C ASP A 106 5.75 -10.69 5.98
N HIS A 107 4.84 -9.72 5.96
CA HIS A 107 4.68 -8.85 4.79
C HIS A 107 4.66 -7.36 5.16
N THR A 108 5.58 -6.66 4.52
CA THR A 108 5.84 -5.23 4.34
C THR A 108 4.67 -4.42 3.75
N LYS A 109 3.40 -4.74 4.08
CA LYS A 109 2.22 -4.05 3.51
C LYS A 109 1.35 -3.28 4.50
N LEU A 110 1.52 -3.45 5.81
CA LEU A 110 1.06 -2.44 6.76
C LEU A 110 2.09 -1.32 6.69
N ASN A 111 1.77 -0.29 5.90
CA ASN A 111 2.61 0.89 5.81
C ASN A 111 2.79 1.45 7.24
N LEU A 112 4.03 1.65 7.67
CA LEU A 112 4.36 2.16 9.00
C LEU A 112 3.59 3.46 9.26
N ASP A 113 3.44 4.31 8.23
CA ASP A 113 2.70 5.57 8.32
C ASP A 113 1.22 5.36 8.64
N MET A 114 0.60 4.28 8.12
CA MET A 114 -0.80 3.94 8.44
C MET A 114 -0.94 3.47 9.88
N ILE A 115 0.04 2.74 10.42
CA ILE A 115 0.05 2.38 11.84
C ILE A 115 0.25 3.65 12.69
N ILE A 116 1.21 4.51 12.31
CA ILE A 116 1.48 5.78 13.01
C ILE A 116 0.20 6.59 13.14
N GLU A 117 -0.56 6.78 12.06
CA GLU A 117 -1.83 7.53 12.11
C GLU A 117 -2.88 6.91 13.05
N VAL A 118 -2.94 5.58 13.14
CA VAL A 118 -3.86 4.90 14.06
C VAL A 118 -3.44 5.05 15.51
N ILE A 119 -2.14 5.02 15.77
CA ILE A 119 -1.60 5.03 17.13
C ILE A 119 -1.30 6.44 17.62
N LYS A 120 -1.26 7.45 16.73
CA LYS A 120 -0.92 8.83 17.06
C LYS A 120 -1.79 9.38 18.19
N SER A 121 -3.11 9.31 18.01
CA SER A 121 -4.08 9.73 19.03
C SER A 121 -4.01 8.91 20.33
N LEU A 122 -3.65 7.62 20.25
CA LEU A 122 -3.48 6.78 21.43
C LEU A 122 -2.22 7.17 22.22
N VAL A 123 -1.12 7.40 21.51
CA VAL A 123 0.17 7.78 22.09
C VAL A 123 0.14 9.20 22.65
N GLU A 124 -0.60 10.11 22.00
CA GLU A 124 -0.83 11.46 22.51
C GLU A 124 -1.63 11.45 23.82
N ALA A 125 -2.65 10.58 23.92
CA ALA A 125 -3.45 10.44 25.13
C ALA A 125 -2.69 9.74 26.28
N ASP A 126 -1.90 8.70 25.96
CA ASP A 126 -1.07 7.99 26.93
C ASP A 126 0.17 7.35 26.26
N PRO A 127 1.35 7.99 26.36
CA PRO A 127 2.60 7.44 25.84
C PRO A 127 3.02 6.12 26.51
N SER A 128 2.52 5.80 27.70
CA SER A 128 2.86 4.60 28.46
C SER A 128 2.07 3.34 28.06
N LEU A 129 1.10 3.47 27.15
CA LEU A 129 0.23 2.38 26.69
C LEU A 129 0.98 1.08 26.36
N LYS A 130 0.46 -0.05 26.82
CA LYS A 130 1.07 -1.37 26.55
C LYS A 130 0.99 -1.70 25.06
N VAL A 131 2.10 -2.17 24.48
CA VAL A 131 2.17 -2.58 23.06
C VAL A 131 1.09 -3.60 22.70
N LYS A 132 0.75 -4.53 23.60
CA LYS A 132 -0.33 -5.51 23.40
C LYS A 132 -1.69 -4.86 23.11
N PHE A 133 -1.99 -3.74 23.76
CA PHE A 133 -3.22 -2.99 23.52
C PHE A 133 -3.21 -2.36 22.11
N VAL A 134 -2.06 -1.80 21.72
CA VAL A 134 -1.86 -1.23 20.39
C VAL A 134 -2.01 -2.30 19.30
N ILE A 135 -1.45 -3.50 19.49
CA ILE A 135 -1.63 -4.65 18.59
C ILE A 135 -3.12 -4.97 18.42
N ALA A 136 -3.86 -5.07 19.52
CA ALA A 136 -5.30 -5.37 19.48
C ALA A 136 -6.09 -4.30 18.71
N LYS A 137 -5.73 -3.02 18.86
CA LYS A 137 -6.39 -1.93 18.12
C LYS A 137 -6.07 -1.96 16.63
N VAL A 138 -4.81 -2.18 16.26
CA VAL A 138 -4.37 -2.32 14.86
C VAL A 138 -5.05 -3.53 14.22
N GLN A 139 -5.12 -4.66 14.93
CA GLN A 139 -5.80 -5.87 14.47
C GLN A 139 -7.30 -5.64 14.28
N SER A 140 -7.97 -4.98 15.22
CA SER A 140 -9.39 -4.64 15.10
C SER A 140 -9.67 -3.72 13.91
N LYS A 141 -8.78 -2.76 13.63
CA LYS A 141 -8.99 -1.75 12.57
C LYS A 141 -8.69 -2.29 11.17
N PHE A 142 -7.65 -3.11 11.02
CA PHE A 142 -7.21 -3.56 9.71
C PHE A 142 -7.47 -5.05 9.43
N ASN A 143 -7.95 -5.80 10.42
CA ASN A 143 -8.12 -7.25 10.36
C ASN A 143 -6.80 -7.98 9.99
N TYR A 144 -5.68 -7.48 10.52
CA TYR A 144 -4.34 -8.03 10.33
C TYR A 144 -3.62 -8.22 11.67
N THR A 145 -2.98 -9.37 11.85
CA THR A 145 -2.11 -9.62 12.99
C THR A 145 -0.75 -8.97 12.75
N THR A 146 -0.35 -8.03 13.62
CA THR A 146 0.92 -7.32 13.50
C THR A 146 1.92 -7.85 14.53
N SER A 147 3.20 -7.97 14.16
CA SER A 147 4.22 -8.46 15.09
C SER A 147 4.48 -7.46 16.22
N TYR A 148 4.86 -7.98 17.39
CA TYR A 148 5.14 -7.16 18.57
C TYR A 148 6.25 -6.14 18.30
N CYS A 149 7.36 -6.58 17.70
CA CYS A 149 8.51 -5.73 17.41
C CYS A 149 8.15 -4.56 16.49
N LYS A 150 7.35 -4.80 15.44
CA LYS A 150 6.92 -3.77 14.50
C LYS A 150 6.06 -2.70 15.19
N VAL A 151 5.10 -3.12 16.03
CA VAL A 151 4.25 -2.18 16.77
C VAL A 151 5.05 -1.41 17.81
N TRP A 152 6.01 -2.06 18.48
CA TRP A 152 6.89 -1.40 19.44
C TRP A 152 7.72 -0.30 18.77
N LEU A 153 8.41 -0.61 17.65
CA LEU A 153 9.19 0.38 16.89
C LEU A 153 8.33 1.55 16.41
N THR A 154 7.14 1.25 15.90
CA THR A 154 6.22 2.29 15.41
C THR A 154 5.74 3.19 16.54
N LYS A 155 5.46 2.61 17.72
CA LYS A 155 5.09 3.38 18.92
C LYS A 155 6.22 4.32 19.35
N GLN A 156 7.46 3.86 19.40
CA GLN A 156 8.62 4.70 19.73
C GLN A 156 8.79 5.84 18.73
N LYS A 157 8.65 5.55 17.44
CA LYS A 157 8.69 6.54 16.35
C LYS A 157 7.59 7.59 16.47
N ALA A 158 6.36 7.18 16.82
CA ALA A 158 5.25 8.10 17.08
C ALA A 158 5.50 8.99 18.30
N ILE A 159 6.05 8.45 19.39
CA ILE A 159 6.43 9.23 20.58
C ILE A 159 7.49 10.26 20.22
N ALA A 160 8.56 9.84 19.53
CA ALA A 160 9.63 10.74 19.12
C ALA A 160 9.13 11.90 18.24
N ASN A 161 8.22 11.61 17.30
CA ASN A 161 7.55 12.60 16.46
C ASN A 161 6.73 13.62 17.25
N LEU A 162 5.99 13.16 18.26
CA LEU A 162 5.08 14.02 19.03
C LEU A 162 5.79 14.85 20.10
N PHE A 163 6.85 14.30 20.71
CA PHE A 163 7.40 14.86 21.95
C PHE A 163 8.88 15.24 21.90
N CYS A 164 9.67 14.79 20.91
CA CYS A 164 11.13 14.96 20.96
C CYS A 164 11.77 15.60 19.71
N GLY A 165 11.04 15.77 18.60
CA GLY A 165 11.64 16.17 17.34
C GLY A 165 12.42 15.00 16.72
N TRP A 166 12.14 14.69 15.44
CA TRP A 166 12.67 13.50 14.79
C TRP A 166 14.18 13.58 14.55
N GLU A 167 14.94 12.59 15.02
CA GLU A 167 16.37 12.46 14.78
C GLU A 167 16.64 11.33 13.73
N PRO A 168 17.34 11.60 12.61
CA PRO A 168 17.49 10.66 11.49
C PRO A 168 18.28 9.36 11.76
N SER A 169 18.86 9.18 12.95
CA SER A 169 19.80 8.08 13.25
C SER A 169 19.14 6.69 13.35
N TYR A 170 17.82 6.61 13.40
CA TYR A 170 17.08 5.35 13.58
C TYR A 170 16.71 4.62 12.27
N GLU A 171 16.99 5.20 11.09
CA GLU A 171 16.68 4.55 9.81
C GLU A 171 17.61 3.36 9.47
N ALA A 172 18.77 3.26 10.11
CA ALA A 172 19.76 2.21 9.83
C ALA A 172 19.33 0.79 10.28
N PHE A 173 18.22 0.66 11.03
CA PHE A 173 17.73 -0.63 11.55
C PHE A 173 16.37 -1.06 10.96
N LEU A 174 15.88 -0.37 9.92
CA LEU A 174 14.54 -0.58 9.35
C LEU A 174 14.50 -1.22 7.94
N LEU A 175 15.63 -1.76 7.46
CA LEU A 175 15.66 -2.72 6.32
C LEU A 175 15.63 -4.16 6.82
#